data_AF-A0A7C2HCR6-F1
#
_entry.id   AF-A0A7C2HCR6-F1
#
_cell.length_a   1.000
_cell.length_b   1.000
_cell.length_c   1.000
_cell.angle_alpha   90.00
_cell.angle_beta   90.00
_cell.angle_gamma   90.00
#
_symmetry.space_group_name_H-M   'P 1'
#
loop_
_entity.id
_entity.type
_entity.pdbx_description
1 polymer ?
#
loop_
_entity_poly.entity_id
_entity_poly.type
_entity_poly.pdbx_seq_one_letter_code
_entity_poly.pdbx_strand_id
1 'polypeptide(L)'
;MAESEQEAALDEELAEARRELEALQGQLADAEARAAHFRQQAAQLQAQLEEARRLATDHQDEAARARAEAEALRTEAEALRQQVREVSLRYREARLAASPELPPELVTGETVAEIDQQLEQAQRIVSRLRERMEEQAQGQRFPAGAPPRRGPDPSALSPLEKIRHGLQGR
;
A
#
# COMPACT_ATOMS: atom_id res chain seq x y z
N MET A 1 -75.61 -33.27 76.91
CA MET A 1 -76.20 -32.59 75.74
C MET A 1 -75.37 -31.36 75.38
N ALA A 2 -75.28 -30.33 76.24
CA ALA A 2 -74.45 -29.15 75.94
C ALA A 2 -72.93 -29.43 75.86
N GLU A 3 -72.37 -30.22 76.79
CA GLU A 3 -70.93 -30.57 76.76
C GLU A 3 -70.56 -31.45 75.57
N SER A 4 -71.41 -32.42 75.22
CA SER A 4 -71.24 -33.28 74.04
C SER A 4 -71.34 -32.52 72.71
N GLU A 5 -72.14 -31.45 72.66
CA GLU A 5 -72.23 -30.56 71.49
C GLU A 5 -70.99 -29.67 71.36
N GLN A 6 -70.42 -29.23 72.48
CA GLN A 6 -69.16 -28.46 72.50
C GLN A 6 -67.95 -29.31 72.09
N GLU A 7 -67.86 -30.55 72.57
CA GLU A 7 -66.82 -31.50 72.14
C GLU A 7 -66.89 -31.78 70.63
N ALA A 8 -68.09 -32.00 70.10
CA ALA A 8 -68.28 -32.21 68.67
C ALA A 8 -67.87 -30.99 67.82
N ALA A 9 -68.16 -29.77 68.28
CA ALA A 9 -67.74 -28.54 67.60
C ALA A 9 -66.21 -28.36 67.60
N LEU A 10 -65.55 -28.66 68.73
CA LEU A 10 -64.09 -28.59 68.83
C LEU A 10 -63.40 -29.64 67.94
N ASP A 11 -63.97 -30.84 67.83
CA ASP A 11 -63.45 -31.87 66.94
C ASP A 11 -63.57 -31.48 65.46
N GLU A 12 -64.66 -30.79 65.09
CA GLU A 12 -64.86 -30.26 63.74
C GLU A 12 -63.87 -29.14 63.41
N GLU A 13 -63.69 -28.16 64.30
CA GLU A 13 -62.70 -27.09 64.16
C GLU A 13 -61.27 -27.66 64.05
N LEU A 14 -60.94 -28.67 64.86
CA LEU A 14 -59.64 -29.31 64.84
C LEU A 14 -59.42 -30.13 63.55
N ALA A 15 -60.48 -30.74 63.01
CA ALA A 15 -60.42 -31.41 61.71
C ALA A 15 -60.23 -30.39 60.55
N GLU A 16 -60.88 -29.24 60.62
CA GLU A 16 -60.71 -28.15 59.65
C GLU A 16 -59.29 -27.58 59.70
N ALA A 17 -58.79 -27.22 60.89
CA ALA A 17 -57.43 -26.72 61.08
C ALA A 17 -56.36 -27.73 60.58
N ARG A 18 -56.58 -29.04 60.76
CA ARG A 18 -55.70 -30.08 60.20
C ARG A 18 -55.70 -30.07 58.67
N ARG A 19 -56.86 -29.97 58.04
CA ARG A 19 -56.96 -29.88 56.57
C ARG A 19 -56.29 -28.61 56.03
N GLU A 20 -56.45 -27.49 56.71
CA GLU A 20 -55.78 -26.24 56.34
C GLU A 20 -54.25 -26.36 56.47
N LEU A 21 -53.75 -26.96 57.55
CA LEU A 21 -52.32 -27.21 57.72
C LEU A 21 -51.76 -28.12 56.62
N GLU A 22 -52.46 -29.19 56.26
CA GLU A 22 -52.06 -30.07 55.15
C GLU A 22 -52.03 -29.31 53.81
N ALA A 23 -53.03 -28.46 53.54
CA ALA A 23 -53.07 -27.63 52.34
C ALA A 23 -51.90 -26.62 52.29
N LEU A 24 -51.61 -25.95 53.41
CA LEU A 24 -50.49 -25.01 53.53
C LEU A 24 -49.13 -25.71 53.38
N GLN A 25 -48.97 -26.91 53.93
CA GLN A 25 -47.77 -27.72 53.75
C GLN A 25 -47.56 -28.08 52.27
N GLY A 26 -48.62 -28.44 51.55
CA GLY A 26 -48.57 -28.67 50.11
C GLY A 26 -48.14 -27.41 49.34
N GLN A 27 -48.72 -26.25 49.66
CA GLN A 27 -48.35 -24.98 49.03
C GLN A 27 -46.90 -24.58 49.31
N LEU A 28 -46.40 -24.82 50.52
CA LEU A 28 -45.02 -24.57 50.90
C LEU A 28 -44.06 -25.47 50.11
N ALA A 29 -44.34 -26.77 50.02
CA ALA A 29 -43.54 -27.72 49.25
C ALA A 29 -43.46 -27.32 47.77
N ASP A 30 -44.59 -26.92 47.17
CA ASP A 30 -44.63 -26.44 45.78
C ASP A 30 -43.82 -25.13 45.59
N ALA A 31 -43.90 -24.21 46.55
CA ALA A 31 -43.13 -22.97 46.52
C ALA A 31 -41.63 -23.23 46.65
N GLU A 32 -41.21 -24.14 47.52
CA GLU A 32 -39.83 -24.57 47.68
C GLU A 32 -39.29 -25.23 46.42
N ALA A 33 -40.07 -26.10 45.77
CA ALA A 33 -39.69 -26.73 44.51
C ALA A 33 -39.46 -25.68 43.40
N ARG A 34 -40.36 -24.69 43.27
CA ARG A 34 -40.19 -23.57 42.31
C ARG A 34 -38.96 -22.73 42.65
N ALA A 35 -38.74 -22.41 43.92
CA ALA A 35 -37.58 -21.64 44.35
C ALA A 35 -36.27 -22.37 44.06
N ALA A 36 -36.21 -23.69 44.30
CA ALA A 36 -35.07 -24.52 43.96
C ALA A 36 -34.80 -24.52 42.45
N HIS A 37 -35.85 -24.66 41.64
CA HIS A 37 -35.74 -24.61 40.18
C HIS A 37 -35.18 -23.27 39.68
N PHE A 38 -35.72 -22.14 40.16
CA PHE A 38 -35.21 -20.82 39.77
C PHE A 38 -33.78 -20.56 40.25
N ARG A 39 -33.40 -21.03 41.45
CA ARG A 39 -32.01 -20.95 41.91
C ARG A 39 -31.06 -21.72 40.98
N GLN A 40 -31.45 -22.91 40.54
CA GLN A 40 -30.66 -23.69 39.60
C GLN A 40 -30.52 -22.96 38.25
N GLN A 41 -31.61 -22.42 37.71
CA GLN A 41 -31.57 -21.65 36.47
C GLN A 41 -30.70 -20.39 36.59
N ALA A 42 -30.79 -19.67 37.71
CA ALA A 42 -29.96 -18.50 37.97
C ALA A 42 -28.47 -18.87 38.03
N ALA A 43 -28.12 -19.97 38.69
CA ALA A 43 -26.74 -20.46 38.74
C ALA A 43 -26.21 -20.86 37.34
N GLN A 44 -27.05 -21.51 36.52
CA GLN A 44 -26.70 -21.86 35.14
C GLN A 44 -26.45 -20.61 34.28
N LEU A 45 -27.34 -19.61 34.35
CA LEU A 45 -27.20 -18.36 33.61
C LEU A 45 -25.98 -17.56 34.08
N GLN A 46 -25.68 -17.56 35.38
CA GLN A 46 -24.47 -16.93 35.92
C GLN A 46 -23.21 -17.59 35.36
N ALA A 47 -23.15 -18.93 35.35
CA ALA A 47 -22.02 -19.65 34.76
C ALA A 47 -21.84 -19.34 33.27
N GLN A 48 -22.93 -19.33 32.49
CA GLN A 48 -22.89 -18.97 31.08
C GLN A 48 -22.41 -17.54 30.83
N LEU A 49 -22.85 -16.59 31.68
CA LEU A 49 -22.45 -15.19 31.57
C LEU A 49 -20.98 -14.99 31.95
N GLU A 50 -20.46 -15.72 32.94
CA GLU A 50 -19.04 -15.72 33.27
C GLU A 50 -18.19 -16.29 32.13
N GLU A 51 -18.63 -17.40 31.52
CA GLU A 51 -17.97 -18.01 30.36
C GLU A 51 -17.97 -17.05 29.15
N ALA A 52 -19.12 -16.47 28.83
CA ALA A 52 -19.23 -15.49 27.74
C ALA A 52 -18.34 -14.27 27.96
N ARG A 53 -18.21 -13.79 29.22
CA ARG A 53 -17.29 -12.69 29.56
C ARG A 53 -15.84 -13.07 29.33
N ARG A 54 -15.41 -14.28 29.72
CA ARG A 54 -14.05 -14.77 29.47
C ARG A 54 -13.74 -14.86 27.98
N LEU A 55 -14.65 -15.44 27.20
CA LEU A 55 -14.49 -15.50 25.74
C LEU A 55 -14.42 -14.10 25.11
N ALA A 56 -15.23 -13.15 25.59
CA ALA A 56 -15.19 -11.78 25.11
C ALA A 56 -13.86 -11.08 25.42
N THR A 57 -13.28 -11.30 26.61
CA THR A 57 -11.96 -10.75 26.94
C THR A 57 -10.86 -11.40 26.10
N ASP A 58 -10.89 -12.71 25.92
CA ASP A 58 -9.88 -13.43 25.13
C ASP A 58 -9.89 -12.94 23.67
N HIS A 59 -11.07 -12.80 23.06
CA HIS A 59 -11.20 -12.27 21.71
C HIS A 59 -10.78 -10.80 21.58
N GLN A 60 -10.99 -9.98 22.63
CA GLN A 60 -10.50 -8.60 22.64
C GLN A 60 -8.96 -8.56 22.63
N ASP A 61 -8.32 -9.43 23.41
CA ASP A 61 -6.86 -9.54 23.46
C ASP A 61 -6.28 -10.07 22.13
N GLU A 62 -6.91 -11.08 21.53
CA GLU A 62 -6.56 -11.58 20.20
C GLU A 62 -6.68 -10.48 19.14
N ALA A 63 -7.78 -9.74 19.13
CA ALA A 63 -8.00 -8.64 18.19
C ALA A 63 -6.98 -7.51 18.39
N ALA A 64 -6.60 -7.19 19.62
CA ALA A 64 -5.57 -6.20 19.92
C ALA A 64 -4.20 -6.64 19.38
N ARG A 65 -3.82 -7.92 19.58
CA ARG A 65 -2.56 -8.48 19.06
C ARG A 65 -2.52 -8.47 17.54
N ALA A 66 -3.59 -8.92 16.88
CA ALA A 66 -3.67 -8.94 15.42
C ALA A 66 -3.59 -7.52 14.82
N ARG A 67 -4.17 -6.51 15.48
CA ARG A 67 -4.07 -5.11 15.05
C ARG A 67 -2.64 -4.60 15.17
N ALA A 68 -1.97 -4.84 16.30
CA ALA A 68 -0.59 -4.44 16.50
C ALA A 68 0.37 -5.08 15.48
N GLU A 69 0.18 -6.37 15.18
CA GLU A 69 0.95 -7.07 14.15
C GLU A 69 0.70 -6.50 12.75
N ALA A 70 -0.56 -6.20 12.40
CA ALA A 70 -0.90 -5.60 11.13
C ALA A 70 -0.29 -4.19 10.95
N GLU A 71 -0.24 -3.39 12.01
CA GLU A 71 0.42 -2.08 12.01
C GLU A 71 1.94 -2.20 11.86
N ALA A 72 2.56 -3.18 12.53
CA ALA A 72 3.99 -3.46 12.39
C ALA A 72 4.35 -3.87 10.95
N LEU A 73 3.60 -4.81 10.37
CA LEU A 73 3.79 -5.27 8.99
C LEU A 73 3.57 -4.16 7.97
N ARG A 74 2.61 -3.26 8.20
CA ARG A 74 2.40 -2.08 7.33
C ARG A 74 3.60 -1.15 7.37
N THR A 75 4.11 -0.85 8.55
CA THR A 75 5.28 0.01 8.74
C THR A 75 6.52 -0.60 8.08
N GLU A 76 6.73 -1.91 8.25
CA GLU A 76 7.82 -2.63 7.60
C GLU A 76 7.68 -2.62 6.07
N ALA A 77 6.49 -2.86 5.54
CA ALA A 77 6.23 -2.81 4.10
C ALA A 77 6.49 -1.42 3.50
N GLU A 78 6.13 -0.35 4.21
CA GLU A 78 6.42 1.02 3.81
C GLU A 78 7.93 1.29 3.80
N ALA A 79 8.64 0.88 4.85
CA ALA A 79 10.10 1.00 4.93
C ALA A 79 10.79 0.23 3.78
N LEU A 80 10.37 -1.01 3.51
CA LEU A 80 10.90 -1.81 2.40
C LEU A 80 10.61 -1.16 1.05
N ARG A 81 9.41 -0.61 0.83
CA ARG A 81 9.08 0.12 -0.41
C ARG A 81 9.98 1.35 -0.61
N GLN A 82 10.25 2.10 0.46
CA GLN A 82 11.17 3.24 0.41
C GLN A 82 12.59 2.80 0.08
N GLN A 83 13.08 1.73 0.72
CA GLN A 83 14.41 1.16 0.45
C GLN A 83 14.53 0.68 -1.00
N VAL A 84 13.52 -0.04 -1.52
CA VAL A 84 13.52 -0.51 -2.92
C VAL A 84 13.53 0.66 -3.90
N ARG A 85 12.77 1.72 -3.62
CA ARG A 85 12.77 2.95 -4.43
C ARG A 85 14.14 3.62 -4.40
N GLU A 86 14.73 3.78 -3.23
CA GLU A 86 16.07 4.37 -3.08
C GLU A 86 17.14 3.57 -3.85
N VAL A 87 17.14 2.25 -3.71
CA VAL A 87 18.07 1.36 -4.43
C VAL A 87 17.86 1.46 -5.93
N SER A 88 16.61 1.52 -6.41
CA SER A 88 16.30 1.67 -7.85
C SER A 88 16.81 3.00 -8.40
N LEU A 89 16.66 4.11 -7.65
CA LEU A 89 17.20 5.41 -8.04
C LEU A 89 18.73 5.41 -8.10
N ARG A 90 19.39 4.86 -7.07
CA ARG A 90 20.87 4.73 -7.06
C ARG A 90 21.37 3.84 -8.20
N TYR A 91 20.63 2.79 -8.54
CA TYR A 91 20.93 1.94 -9.69
C TYR A 91 20.88 2.73 -11.00
N ARG A 92 19.83 3.53 -11.21
CA ARG A 92 19.70 4.41 -12.38
C ARG A 92 20.88 5.38 -12.49
N GLU A 93 21.21 6.06 -11.40
CA GLU A 93 22.33 7.01 -11.34
C GLU A 93 23.66 6.34 -11.69
N ALA A 94 23.94 5.17 -11.12
CA ALA A 94 25.14 4.40 -11.42
C ALA A 94 25.22 3.98 -12.91
N ARG A 95 24.09 3.57 -13.51
CA ARG A 95 24.02 3.17 -14.92
C ARG A 95 24.21 4.36 -15.88
N LEU A 96 23.63 5.51 -15.56
CA LEU A 96 23.82 6.74 -16.33
C LEU A 96 25.26 7.27 -16.20
N ALA A 97 25.85 7.22 -15.00
CA ALA A 97 27.25 7.59 -14.79
C ALA A 97 28.22 6.69 -15.58
N ALA A 98 27.90 5.40 -15.73
CA ALA A 98 28.66 4.47 -16.54
C ALA A 98 28.47 4.67 -18.07
N SER A 99 27.43 5.41 -18.48
CA SER A 99 27.08 5.66 -19.90
C SER A 99 26.87 7.15 -20.20
N PRO A 100 27.93 7.99 -20.21
CA PRO A 100 27.80 9.44 -20.34
C PRO A 100 27.20 9.93 -21.67
N GLU A 101 27.19 9.06 -22.69
CA GLU A 101 26.62 9.35 -24.01
C GLU A 101 25.08 9.29 -24.02
N LEU A 102 24.47 8.71 -22.99
CA LEU A 102 23.02 8.57 -22.89
C LEU A 102 22.41 9.80 -22.20
N PRO A 103 21.47 10.50 -22.85
CA PRO A 103 20.75 11.59 -22.22
C PRO A 103 19.92 11.07 -21.03
N PRO A 104 20.02 11.70 -19.84
CA PRO A 104 19.27 11.27 -18.66
C PRO A 104 17.75 11.38 -18.83
N GLU A 105 17.28 12.23 -19.76
CA GLU A 105 15.86 12.43 -20.05
C GLU A 105 15.20 11.19 -20.68
N LEU A 106 15.99 10.25 -21.22
CA LEU A 106 15.48 9.01 -21.83
C LEU A 106 15.26 7.88 -20.83
N VAL A 107 15.71 8.03 -19.58
CA VAL A 107 15.61 7.00 -18.53
C VAL A 107 14.92 7.59 -17.29
N THR A 108 13.60 7.46 -17.23
CA THR A 108 12.72 8.00 -16.19
C THR A 108 12.14 6.93 -15.25
N GLY A 109 12.42 5.65 -15.49
CA GLY A 109 11.89 4.52 -14.74
C GLY A 109 12.17 4.61 -13.24
N GLU A 110 11.22 4.11 -12.46
CA GLU A 110 11.29 4.09 -10.98
C GLU A 110 11.63 2.71 -10.43
N THR A 111 11.49 1.66 -11.25
CA THR A 111 11.88 0.30 -10.92
C THR A 111 13.09 -0.14 -11.73
N VAL A 112 13.88 -1.08 -11.20
CA VAL A 112 15.04 -1.64 -11.90
C VAL A 112 14.68 -2.16 -13.29
N ALA A 113 13.55 -2.86 -13.42
CA ALA A 113 13.09 -3.41 -14.70
C ALA A 113 12.76 -2.31 -15.72
N GLU A 114 12.06 -1.25 -15.30
CA GLU A 114 11.78 -0.09 -16.17
C GLU A 114 13.06 0.63 -16.58
N ILE A 115 13.98 0.81 -15.63
CA ILE A 115 15.29 1.45 -15.86
C ILE A 115 16.07 0.68 -16.93
N ASP A 116 16.15 -0.65 -16.82
CA ASP A 116 16.86 -1.49 -17.78
C ASP A 116 16.23 -1.42 -19.18
N GLN A 117 14.90 -1.55 -19.26
CA GLN A 117 14.18 -1.46 -20.52
C GLN A 117 14.40 -0.11 -21.22
N GLN A 118 14.35 0.99 -20.45
CA GLN A 118 14.54 2.33 -20.99
C GLN A 118 16.00 2.60 -21.37
N LEU A 119 16.98 2.11 -20.60
CA LEU A 119 18.39 2.19 -20.97
C LEU A 119 18.66 1.51 -22.32
N GLU A 120 18.12 0.31 -22.54
CA GLU A 120 18.24 -0.38 -23.82
C GLU A 120 17.57 0.37 -24.98
N GLN A 121 16.43 1.02 -24.72
CA GLN A 121 15.76 1.85 -25.71
C GLN A 121 16.57 3.11 -26.04
N ALA A 122 17.09 3.78 -25.01
CA ALA A 122 17.93 4.97 -25.14
C ALA A 122 19.20 4.67 -25.96
N GLN A 123 19.89 3.57 -25.65
CA GLN A 123 21.05 3.11 -26.42
C GLN A 123 20.72 2.90 -27.89
N ARG A 124 19.60 2.23 -28.21
CA ARG A 124 19.16 2.03 -29.60
C ARG A 124 18.84 3.33 -30.32
N ILE A 125 18.35 4.36 -29.62
CA ILE A 125 18.06 5.66 -30.21
C ILE A 125 19.37 6.41 -30.50
N VAL A 126 20.28 6.44 -29.53
CA VAL A 126 21.58 7.12 -29.66
C VAL A 126 22.43 6.47 -30.76
N SER A 127 22.49 5.14 -30.84
CA SER A 127 23.20 4.45 -31.93
C SER A 127 22.66 4.82 -33.31
N ARG A 128 21.33 4.81 -33.48
CA ARG A 128 20.68 5.21 -34.74
C ARG A 128 20.90 6.68 -35.08
N LEU A 129 20.97 7.56 -34.08
CA LEU A 129 21.27 8.98 -34.29
C LEU A 129 22.72 9.16 -34.76
N ARG A 130 23.67 8.44 -34.15
CA ARG A 130 25.08 8.44 -34.55
C ARG A 130 25.26 7.98 -35.99
N GLU A 131 24.66 6.85 -36.37
CA GLU A 131 24.69 6.33 -37.74
C GLU A 131 24.19 7.38 -38.75
N ARG A 132 23.03 8.01 -38.48
CA ARG A 132 22.49 9.06 -39.36
C ARG A 132 23.38 10.29 -39.45
N MET A 133 24.00 10.71 -38.36
CA MET A 133 24.93 11.85 -38.37
C MET A 133 26.20 11.53 -39.16
N GLU A 134 26.72 10.30 -39.07
CA GLU A 134 27.86 9.84 -39.87
C GLU A 134 27.53 9.78 -41.36
N GLU A 135 26.36 9.25 -41.73
CA GLU A 135 25.87 9.25 -43.12
C GLU A 135 25.73 10.67 -43.67
N GLN A 136 25.17 11.60 -42.87
CA GLN A 136 25.06 13.01 -43.23
C GLN A 136 26.43 13.67 -43.39
N ALA A 137 27.38 13.40 -42.49
CA ALA A 137 28.75 13.94 -42.57
C ALA A 137 29.50 13.41 -43.82
N GLN A 138 29.24 12.17 -44.23
CA GLN A 138 29.83 11.59 -45.44
C GLN A 138 29.18 12.13 -46.73
N GLY A 139 27.86 12.34 -46.73
CA GLY A 139 27.13 12.95 -47.84
C GLY A 139 27.39 14.45 -47.99
N GLN A 140 27.78 15.12 -46.91
CA GLN A 140 28.10 16.54 -46.85
C GLN A 140 29.62 16.79 -46.88
N ARG A 141 30.36 16.00 -47.67
CA ARG A 141 31.70 16.42 -48.13
C ARG A 141 31.52 17.64 -49.04
N PHE A 142 31.60 18.83 -48.45
CA PHE A 142 31.64 20.07 -49.21
C PHE A 142 32.76 19.98 -50.25
N PRO A 143 32.48 20.21 -51.56
CA PRO A 143 33.56 20.39 -52.52
C PRO A 143 34.43 21.54 -52.03
N ALA A 144 35.74 21.34 -52.02
CA ALA A 144 36.72 22.34 -51.60
C ALA A 144 36.31 23.72 -52.13
N GLY A 145 36.30 24.71 -51.23
CA GLY A 145 35.72 26.04 -51.43
C GLY A 145 36.03 26.67 -52.79
N ALA A 146 35.13 27.58 -53.19
CA ALA A 146 35.12 28.29 -54.47
C ALA A 146 36.53 28.49 -55.08
N PRO A 147 36.71 28.20 -56.39
CA PRO A 147 38.01 28.30 -57.05
C PRO A 147 38.67 29.64 -56.70
N PRO A 148 39.98 29.65 -56.38
CA PRO A 148 40.67 30.89 -56.02
C PRO A 148 40.41 31.91 -57.13
N ARG A 149 39.99 33.12 -56.74
CA ARG A 149 39.75 34.21 -57.69
C ARG A 149 41.00 34.39 -58.54
N ARG A 150 40.95 33.91 -59.79
CA ARG A 150 42.02 34.12 -60.76
C ARG A 150 41.92 35.59 -61.15
N GLY A 151 42.84 36.41 -60.63
CA GLY A 151 43.00 37.79 -61.10
C GLY A 151 43.30 37.81 -62.60
N PRO A 152 43.03 38.92 -63.31
CA PRO A 152 43.34 39.03 -64.74
C PRO A 152 44.83 38.72 -64.98
N ASP A 153 45.11 37.87 -65.97
CA ASP A 153 46.47 37.42 -66.29
C ASP A 153 47.27 38.57 -66.94
N PRO A 154 48.27 39.14 -66.24
CA PRO A 154 49.05 40.24 -66.79
C PRO A 154 49.93 39.80 -67.97
N SER A 155 50.11 38.50 -68.19
CA SER A 155 51.01 37.97 -69.23
C SER A 155 50.55 38.30 -70.65
N ALA A 156 49.24 38.56 -70.84
CA ALA A 156 48.65 38.95 -72.12
C ALA A 156 48.77 40.45 -72.44
N LEU A 157 49.23 41.28 -71.49
CA LEU A 157 49.40 42.72 -71.67
C LEU A 157 50.79 43.06 -72.22
N SER A 158 50.86 43.99 -73.17
CA SER A 158 52.12 44.55 -73.62
C SER A 158 52.82 45.31 -72.48
N PRO A 159 54.15 45.51 -72.54
CA PRO A 159 54.89 46.25 -71.50
C PRO A 159 54.30 47.64 -71.18
N LEU A 160 53.76 48.34 -72.17
CA LEU A 160 53.11 49.65 -71.99
C LEU A 160 51.77 49.57 -71.26
N GLU A 161 50.96 48.55 -71.55
CA GLU A 161 49.66 48.35 -70.91
C GLU A 161 49.81 47.94 -69.44
N LYS A 162 50.85 47.17 -69.11
CA LYS A 162 51.21 46.82 -67.72
C LYS A 162 51.52 48.07 -66.88
N ILE A 163 52.30 49.00 -67.44
CA ILE A 163 52.67 50.26 -66.76
C ILE A 163 51.42 51.12 -66.53
N ARG A 164 50.57 51.25 -67.56
CA ARG A 164 49.33 52.04 -67.47
C ARG A 164 48.35 51.47 -66.44
N HIS A 165 48.22 50.15 -66.39
CA HIS A 165 47.35 49.48 -65.41
C HIS A 165 47.84 49.71 -63.96
N GLY A 166 49.16 49.68 -63.73
CA GLY A 166 49.75 49.96 -62.42
C GLY A 166 49.62 51.42 -61.96
N LEU A 167 49.53 52.37 -62.89
CA LEU A 167 49.35 53.80 -62.60
C LEU A 167 47.88 54.18 -62.31
N GLN A 168 46.91 53.42 -62.83
CA GLN A 168 45.47 53.64 -62.59
C GLN A 168 44.95 53.02 -61.29
N GLY A 169 45.75 52.16 -60.64
CA GLY A 169 45.38 51.45 -59.40
C GLY A 169 45.84 52.11 -58.09
N ARG A 170 46.23 53.39 -58.13
CA ARG A 170 46.40 54.26 -56.95
C ARG A 170 45.23 55.22 -56.85
#